data_AF-A0A8C1T740-F1
#
_entry.id   AF-A0A8C1T740-F1
#
_cell.length_a   1.000
_cell.length_b   1.000
_cell.length_c   1.000
_cell.angle_alpha   90.00
_cell.angle_beta   90.00
_cell.angle_gamma   90.00
#
_symmetry.space_group_name_H-M   'P 1'
#
loop_
_entity.id
_entity.type
_entity.pdbx_description
1 polymer ?
#
loop_
_entity_poly.entity_id
_entity_poly.type
_entity_poly.pdbx_seq_one_letter_code
_entity_poly.pdbx_strand_id
1 'polypeptide(L)'
;MTSGEKFTWFRWLCTVFGVLFYLGDTGSDFMLSMQYFSRGHLTWAILTLVFVLVGSVCIQAFSYAWFKDDKDNYEEDDKGLSTCHLIGIHVLQIGIFTRYICLLKKSFKALRSGQKEQSQLIGLATDLSMLRMFETFLESIPQLILQAYIILEHKHRSNLQYISMAMSFLTIAWATVDYRRSLRQSLPHLNNMPSGIPTVIYLSYKIFTITPRNLSLTLFIMLSIFSTVAMACIWLLGTIWAFLEETSFCTSRALEHLYRAVVGVILIFTFFNIKGENTRVHMTLYYIFTLCHNLAAPILLFLLKPESERTDYFLPILFFILVSNLMGLGFLGLYYSLLHPRGPGRKGIKEDGMEEMDGMKHEPKTTRLQHFLKI
;
A
#
# COMPACT_ATOMS: atom_id res chain seq x y z
N MET A 1 2.20 32.48 -11.20
CA MET A 1 3.20 31.41 -11.45
C MET A 1 3.07 30.38 -10.34
N THR A 2 2.23 29.37 -10.52
CA THR A 2 2.18 28.24 -9.60
C THR A 2 3.51 27.48 -9.73
N SER A 3 4.13 27.19 -8.58
CA SER A 3 5.33 26.34 -8.49
C SER A 3 5.03 25.00 -9.17
N GLY A 4 5.39 24.88 -10.45
CA GLY A 4 5.22 23.64 -11.22
C GLY A 4 5.87 22.49 -10.48
N GLU A 5 5.13 21.39 -10.37
CA GLU A 5 5.52 20.15 -9.72
C GLU A 5 6.85 19.66 -10.32
N LYS A 6 7.91 19.67 -9.52
CA LYS A 6 9.24 19.19 -9.95
C LYS A 6 9.57 17.90 -9.22
N PHE A 7 9.94 16.88 -9.98
CA PHE A 7 10.67 15.73 -9.48
C PHE A 7 12.00 16.23 -8.90
N THR A 8 12.37 15.76 -7.70
CA THR A 8 13.53 16.26 -6.96
C THR A 8 14.56 15.16 -6.73
N TRP A 9 15.82 15.54 -6.48
CA TRP A 9 16.86 14.60 -6.01
C TRP A 9 16.45 13.83 -4.76
N PHE A 10 15.73 14.48 -3.84
CA PHE A 10 15.19 13.81 -2.67
C PHE A 10 14.23 12.69 -3.05
N ARG A 11 13.31 12.94 -4.00
CA ARG A 11 12.39 11.90 -4.50
C ARG A 11 13.13 10.76 -5.21
N TRP A 12 14.18 11.08 -5.97
CA TRP A 12 15.04 10.07 -6.59
C TRP A 12 15.68 9.14 -5.54
N LEU A 13 16.24 9.71 -4.47
CA LEU A 13 16.80 8.95 -3.35
C LEU A 13 15.73 8.11 -2.65
N CYS A 14 14.53 8.66 -2.43
CA CYS A 14 13.40 7.90 -1.91
C CYS A 14 13.10 6.67 -2.78
N THR A 15 13.10 6.81 -4.11
CA THR A 15 12.89 5.65 -5.01
C THR A 15 13.97 4.59 -4.83
N VAL A 16 15.24 4.97 -4.66
CA VAL A 16 16.35 4.03 -4.40
C VAL A 16 16.14 3.29 -3.07
N PHE A 17 15.81 4.01 -1.98
CA PHE A 17 15.51 3.38 -0.70
C PHE A 17 14.31 2.42 -0.79
N GLY A 18 13.29 2.77 -1.57
CA GLY A 18 12.16 1.88 -1.82
C GLY A 18 12.56 0.55 -2.47
N VAL A 19 13.51 0.57 -3.41
CA VAL A 19 14.07 -0.68 -4.00
C VAL A 19 14.82 -1.50 -2.96
N LEU A 20 15.64 -0.85 -2.13
CA LEU A 20 16.44 -1.54 -1.13
C LEU A 20 15.55 -2.21 -0.07
N PHE A 21 14.48 -1.54 0.37
CA PHE A 21 13.51 -2.16 1.27
C PHE A 21 12.79 -3.34 0.63
N TYR A 22 12.39 -3.21 -0.65
CA TYR A 22 11.79 -4.32 -1.38
C TYR A 22 12.71 -5.55 -1.43
N LEU A 23 13.95 -5.36 -1.89
CA LEU A 23 14.93 -6.45 -2.00
C LEU A 23 15.24 -7.08 -0.65
N GLY A 24 15.35 -6.25 0.39
CA GLY A 24 15.64 -6.71 1.74
C GLY A 24 14.48 -7.51 2.35
N ASP A 25 13.23 -7.07 2.18
CA ASP A 25 12.04 -7.75 2.67
C ASP A 25 11.89 -9.13 1.99
N THR A 26 11.74 -9.15 0.67
CA THR A 26 11.61 -10.38 -0.12
C THR A 26 12.79 -11.33 0.10
N GLY A 27 14.03 -10.80 0.13
CA GLY A 27 15.22 -11.61 0.40
C GLY A 27 15.20 -12.24 1.80
N SER A 28 14.84 -11.47 2.82
CA SER A 28 14.72 -11.97 4.19
C SER A 28 13.63 -13.05 4.32
N ASP A 29 12.54 -12.90 3.57
CA ASP A 29 11.41 -13.83 3.56
C ASP A 29 11.75 -15.16 2.90
N PHE A 30 12.48 -15.13 1.78
CA PHE A 30 13.03 -16.35 1.16
C PHE A 30 14.01 -17.07 2.09
N MET A 31 14.95 -16.34 2.69
CA MET A 31 15.90 -16.93 3.63
C MET A 31 15.18 -17.55 4.83
N LEU A 32 14.13 -16.90 5.34
CA LEU A 32 13.35 -17.41 6.45
C LEU A 32 12.58 -18.68 6.08
N SER A 33 11.99 -18.73 4.88
CA SER A 33 11.35 -19.95 4.38
C SER A 33 12.33 -21.11 4.26
N MET A 34 13.53 -20.88 3.73
CA MET A 34 14.59 -21.90 3.68
C MET A 34 14.97 -22.40 5.07
N GLN A 35 15.03 -21.50 6.06
CA GLN A 35 15.28 -21.88 7.45
C GLN A 35 14.15 -22.75 8.02
N TYR A 36 12.89 -22.41 7.77
CA TYR A 36 11.74 -23.22 8.19
C TYR A 36 11.76 -24.61 7.54
N PHE A 37 12.04 -24.67 6.23
CA PHE A 37 12.16 -25.93 5.50
C PHE A 37 13.28 -26.81 6.07
N SER A 38 14.46 -26.23 6.27
CA SER A 38 15.64 -26.95 6.79
C SER A 38 15.43 -27.48 8.22
N ARG A 39 14.53 -26.84 8.99
CA ARG A 39 14.16 -27.26 10.35
C ARG A 39 12.95 -28.20 10.40
N GLY A 40 12.42 -28.63 9.26
CA GLY A 40 11.27 -29.54 9.17
C GLY A 40 9.90 -28.87 9.34
N HIS A 41 9.85 -27.54 9.45
CA HIS A 41 8.60 -26.79 9.56
C HIS A 41 8.01 -26.46 8.17
N LEU A 42 7.57 -27.51 7.46
CA LEU A 42 7.11 -27.40 6.08
C LEU A 42 5.91 -26.45 5.91
N THR A 43 4.94 -26.49 6.81
CA THR A 43 3.75 -25.61 6.75
C THR A 43 4.11 -24.13 6.80
N TRP A 44 5.06 -23.75 7.67
CA TRP A 44 5.52 -22.37 7.79
C TRP A 44 6.29 -21.93 6.54
N ALA A 45 7.16 -22.80 6.02
CA ALA A 45 7.90 -22.55 4.79
C ALA A 45 6.97 -22.34 3.58
N ILE A 46 5.98 -23.22 3.41
CA ILE A 46 5.00 -23.14 2.32
C ILE A 46 4.17 -21.87 2.46
N LEU A 47 3.64 -21.57 3.64
CA LEU A 47 2.77 -20.42 3.82
C LEU A 47 3.52 -19.09 3.56
N THR A 48 4.77 -18.98 4.02
CA THR A 48 5.65 -17.85 3.66
C THR A 48 5.82 -17.73 2.14
N LEU A 49 6.14 -18.82 1.44
CA LEU A 49 6.32 -18.78 -0.02
C LEU A 49 5.03 -18.45 -0.78
N VAL A 50 3.88 -18.89 -0.26
CA VAL A 50 2.57 -18.55 -0.84
C VAL A 50 2.32 -17.04 -0.77
N PHE A 51 2.61 -16.38 0.36
CA PHE A 51 2.46 -14.92 0.47
C PHE A 51 3.39 -14.18 -0.49
N VAL A 52 4.66 -14.59 -0.57
CA VAL A 52 5.62 -14.04 -1.54
C VAL A 52 5.12 -14.22 -2.98
N LEU A 53 4.66 -15.41 -3.32
CA LEU A 53 4.17 -15.70 -4.67
C LEU A 53 2.91 -14.91 -5.02
N VAL A 54 1.94 -14.81 -4.10
CA VAL A 54 0.68 -14.08 -4.32
C VAL A 54 0.95 -12.59 -4.51
N GLY A 55 1.75 -11.97 -3.64
CA GLY A 55 2.15 -10.57 -3.77
C GLY A 55 2.86 -10.32 -5.09
N SER A 56 3.88 -11.14 -5.38
CA SER A 56 4.69 -11.11 -6.61
C SER A 56 3.84 -11.24 -7.90
N VAL A 57 3.01 -12.28 -8.02
CA VAL A 57 2.16 -12.50 -9.20
C VAL A 57 1.20 -11.33 -9.41
N CYS A 58 0.60 -10.83 -8.32
CA CYS A 58 -0.31 -9.71 -8.38
C CYS A 58 0.37 -8.44 -8.90
N ILE A 59 1.54 -8.07 -8.37
CA ILE A 59 2.25 -6.87 -8.85
C ILE A 59 2.75 -7.02 -10.28
N GLN A 60 3.14 -8.22 -10.72
CA GLN A 60 3.53 -8.43 -12.11
C GLN A 60 2.35 -8.29 -13.07
N ALA A 61 1.16 -8.74 -12.68
CA ALA A 61 -0.05 -8.59 -13.49
C ALA A 61 -0.38 -7.10 -13.73
N PHE A 62 -0.37 -6.28 -12.66
CA PHE A 62 -0.56 -4.83 -12.78
C PHE A 62 0.60 -4.16 -13.52
N SER A 63 1.84 -4.55 -13.23
CA SER A 63 3.03 -4.00 -13.89
C SER A 63 2.99 -4.24 -15.40
N TYR A 64 2.61 -5.44 -15.83
CA TYR A 64 2.48 -5.79 -17.24
C TYR A 64 1.43 -4.91 -17.93
N ALA A 65 0.23 -4.83 -17.34
CA ALA A 65 -0.88 -4.08 -17.90
C ALA A 65 -0.52 -2.59 -18.06
N TRP A 66 0.04 -2.00 -17.01
CA TRP A 66 0.42 -0.58 -17.06
C TRP A 66 1.61 -0.34 -18.00
N PHE A 67 2.52 -1.29 -18.20
CA PHE A 67 3.60 -1.13 -19.19
C PHE A 67 3.05 -1.11 -20.61
N LYS A 68 2.03 -1.92 -20.86
CA LYS A 68 1.30 -1.91 -22.14
C LYS A 68 0.59 -0.57 -22.32
N ASP A 69 -0.15 -0.10 -21.33
CA ASP A 69 -0.82 1.20 -21.36
C ASP A 69 0.20 2.36 -21.56
N ASP A 70 1.37 2.30 -20.92
CA ASP A 70 2.40 3.34 -21.05
C ASP A 70 2.99 3.37 -22.47
N LYS A 71 3.18 2.20 -23.10
CA LYS A 71 3.63 2.10 -24.50
C LYS A 71 2.62 2.69 -25.48
N ASP A 72 1.34 2.47 -25.23
CA ASP A 72 0.25 2.97 -26.09
C ASP A 72 0.06 4.50 -25.92
N ASN A 73 0.32 5.05 -24.73
CA ASN A 73 0.11 6.47 -24.43
C ASN A 73 1.35 7.35 -24.65
N TYR A 74 2.55 6.81 -24.49
CA TYR A 74 3.81 7.52 -24.67
C TYR A 74 4.53 6.84 -25.83
N GLU A 75 4.39 7.42 -27.03
CA GLU A 75 5.18 7.05 -28.21
C GLU A 75 6.68 7.27 -27.91
N GLU A 76 7.31 6.32 -27.23
CA GLU A 76 8.75 6.34 -27.02
C GLU A 76 9.41 5.89 -28.32
N ASP A 77 10.25 6.77 -28.86
CA ASP A 77 11.08 6.63 -30.06
C ASP A 77 12.15 5.52 -29.97
N ASP A 78 12.17 4.74 -28.89
CA ASP A 78 13.14 3.66 -28.65
C ASP A 78 12.55 2.31 -29.07
N LYS A 79 13.39 1.43 -29.61
CA LYS A 79 13.02 0.13 -30.20
C LYS A 79 12.13 -0.67 -29.24
N GLY A 80 10.82 -0.51 -29.39
CA GLY A 80 9.85 -0.96 -28.41
C GLY A 80 10.00 -2.46 -28.14
N LEU A 81 10.17 -2.81 -26.86
CA LEU A 81 10.16 -4.20 -26.43
C LEU A 81 8.95 -4.91 -27.08
N SER A 82 9.22 -6.01 -27.78
CA SER A 82 8.16 -6.86 -28.34
C SER A 82 7.24 -7.30 -27.21
N THR A 83 5.94 -7.43 -27.48
CA THR A 83 4.95 -7.92 -26.50
C THR A 83 5.38 -9.26 -25.91
N CYS A 84 6.01 -10.13 -26.69
CA CYS A 84 6.55 -11.41 -26.21
C CYS A 84 7.68 -11.21 -25.18
N HIS A 85 8.55 -10.23 -25.41
CA HIS A 85 9.62 -9.90 -24.48
C HIS A 85 9.04 -9.29 -23.19
N LEU A 86 8.02 -8.44 -23.30
CA LEU A 86 7.34 -7.85 -22.16
C LEU A 86 6.65 -8.93 -21.29
N ILE A 87 6.00 -9.91 -21.92
CA ILE A 87 5.44 -11.06 -21.20
C ILE A 87 6.56 -11.85 -20.53
N GLY A 88 7.64 -12.15 -21.26
CA GLY A 88 8.80 -12.87 -20.75
C GLY A 88 9.40 -12.24 -19.49
N ILE A 89 9.62 -10.92 -19.47
CA ILE A 89 10.18 -10.26 -18.28
C ILE A 89 9.25 -10.32 -17.06
N HIS A 90 7.92 -10.31 -17.24
CA HIS A 90 6.98 -10.40 -16.11
C HIS A 90 6.84 -11.84 -15.61
N VAL A 91 6.86 -12.83 -16.52
CA VAL A 91 6.89 -14.26 -16.16
C VAL A 91 8.18 -14.60 -15.40
N LEU A 92 9.31 -14.04 -15.82
CA LEU A 92 10.60 -14.20 -15.13
C LEU A 92 10.75 -13.34 -13.87
N GLN A 93 9.69 -12.63 -13.44
CA GLN A 93 9.68 -11.76 -12.27
C GLN A 93 10.60 -10.52 -12.34
N ILE A 94 11.11 -10.19 -13.53
CA ILE A 94 12.02 -9.06 -13.78
C ILE A 94 11.24 -7.75 -14.02
N GLY A 95 9.95 -7.82 -14.35
CA GLY A 95 9.11 -6.66 -14.73
C GLY A 95 9.18 -5.47 -13.76
N ILE A 96 9.02 -5.72 -12.46
CA ILE A 96 9.12 -4.66 -11.44
C ILE A 96 10.49 -3.98 -11.42
N PHE A 97 11.58 -4.73 -11.58
CA PHE A 97 12.93 -4.17 -11.64
C PHE A 97 13.13 -3.32 -12.90
N THR A 98 12.55 -3.74 -14.03
CA THR A 98 12.53 -2.94 -15.25
C THR A 98 11.84 -1.59 -15.02
N ARG A 99 10.74 -1.53 -14.26
CA ARG A 99 10.07 -0.26 -13.89
C ARG A 99 10.97 0.64 -13.07
N TYR A 100 11.61 0.08 -12.05
CA TYR A 100 12.54 0.83 -11.21
C TYR A 100 13.71 1.40 -12.02
N ILE A 101 14.35 0.58 -12.85
CA ILE A 101 15.47 1.01 -13.69
C ILE A 101 15.01 2.09 -14.68
N CYS A 102 13.84 1.92 -15.30
CA CYS A 102 13.26 2.89 -16.22
C CYS A 102 13.02 4.24 -15.52
N LEU A 103 12.33 4.24 -14.37
CA LEU A 103 12.06 5.45 -13.61
C LEU A 103 13.37 6.12 -13.15
N LEU A 104 14.32 5.37 -12.59
CA LEU A 104 15.59 5.91 -12.09
C LEU A 104 16.43 6.53 -13.21
N LYS A 105 16.50 5.89 -14.39
CA LYS A 105 17.22 6.42 -15.55
C LYS A 105 16.56 7.69 -16.10
N LYS A 106 15.24 7.65 -16.33
CA LYS A 106 14.48 8.80 -16.87
C LYS A 106 14.53 10.00 -15.92
N SER A 107 14.31 9.76 -14.63
CA SER A 107 14.38 10.82 -13.61
C SER A 107 15.79 11.38 -13.41
N PHE A 108 16.84 10.55 -13.44
CA PHE A 108 18.22 11.03 -13.38
C PHE A 108 18.58 11.91 -14.59
N LYS A 109 18.19 11.48 -15.80
CA LYS A 109 18.39 12.28 -17.02
C LYS A 109 17.66 13.61 -16.91
N ALA A 110 16.40 13.62 -16.50
CA ALA A 110 15.59 14.83 -16.36
C ALA A 110 16.12 15.79 -15.27
N LEU A 111 16.59 15.26 -14.13
CA LEU A 111 17.21 16.05 -13.07
C LEU A 111 18.51 16.72 -13.53
N ARG A 112 19.30 16.05 -14.39
CA ARG A 112 20.56 16.57 -14.92
C ARG A 112 20.36 17.54 -16.08
N SER A 113 19.40 17.30 -16.96
CA SER A 113 19.13 18.10 -18.16
C SER A 113 18.16 19.27 -17.93
N GLY A 114 17.49 19.32 -16.78
CA GLY A 114 16.48 20.34 -16.48
C GLY A 114 15.21 20.22 -17.34
N GLN A 115 14.94 19.03 -17.92
CA GLN A 115 13.82 18.79 -18.82
C GLN A 115 12.43 18.97 -18.16
N LYS A 116 11.45 19.36 -19.00
CA LYS A 116 10.09 19.76 -18.59
C LYS A 116 9.08 18.61 -18.41
N GLU A 117 9.38 17.37 -18.77
CA GLU A 117 8.44 16.22 -18.68
C GLU A 117 8.26 15.68 -17.24
N GLN A 118 7.99 16.57 -16.29
CA GLN A 118 7.90 16.25 -14.87
C GLN A 118 6.62 15.46 -14.52
N SER A 119 5.51 15.73 -15.22
CA SER A 119 4.23 15.07 -14.96
C SER A 119 4.27 13.57 -15.25
N GLN A 120 4.96 13.15 -16.33
CA GLN A 120 5.13 11.74 -16.67
C GLN A 120 5.96 11.00 -15.61
N LEU A 121 7.06 11.61 -15.14
CA LEU A 121 7.90 11.04 -14.07
C LEU A 121 7.13 10.88 -12.76
N ILE A 122 6.27 11.85 -12.42
CA ILE A 122 5.40 11.77 -11.24
C ILE A 122 4.37 10.66 -11.40
N GLY A 123 3.80 10.48 -12.60
CA GLY A 123 2.89 9.38 -12.93
C GLY A 123 3.56 8.01 -12.72
N LEU A 124 4.71 7.78 -13.35
CA LEU A 124 5.49 6.55 -13.20
C LEU A 124 5.89 6.27 -11.75
N ALA A 125 6.28 7.30 -11.00
CA ALA A 125 6.60 7.17 -9.58
C ALA A 125 5.37 6.82 -8.72
N THR A 126 4.20 7.32 -9.10
CA THR A 126 2.93 7.04 -8.40
C THR A 126 2.48 5.61 -8.66
N ASP A 127 2.52 5.17 -9.90
CA ASP A 127 2.27 3.77 -10.27
C ASP A 127 3.17 2.82 -9.47
N LEU A 128 4.47 3.09 -9.45
CA LEU A 128 5.42 2.26 -8.71
C LEU A 128 5.11 2.23 -7.20
N SER A 129 4.78 3.39 -6.62
CA SER A 129 4.37 3.46 -5.20
C SER A 129 3.09 2.69 -4.91
N MET A 130 2.16 2.61 -5.87
CA MET A 130 0.94 1.83 -5.75
C MET A 130 1.23 0.32 -5.84
N LEU A 131 2.10 -0.12 -6.76
CA LEU A 131 2.54 -1.53 -6.81
C LEU A 131 3.20 -1.96 -5.50
N ARG A 132 4.06 -1.10 -4.94
CA ARG A 132 4.67 -1.33 -3.64
C ARG A 132 3.64 -1.44 -2.53
N MET A 133 2.63 -0.58 -2.54
CA MET A 133 1.54 -0.69 -1.60
C MET A 133 0.81 -2.04 -1.74
N PHE A 134 0.49 -2.49 -2.94
CA PHE A 134 -0.19 -3.78 -3.15
C PHE A 134 0.61 -4.95 -2.60
N GLU A 135 1.90 -5.06 -2.94
CA GLU A 135 2.74 -6.14 -2.43
C GLU A 135 2.88 -6.08 -0.91
N THR A 136 3.06 -4.90 -0.31
CA THR A 136 3.12 -4.75 1.15
C THR A 136 1.90 -5.33 1.88
N PHE A 137 0.68 -5.14 1.34
CA PHE A 137 -0.55 -5.63 1.95
C PHE A 137 -0.88 -7.09 1.58
N LEU A 138 -0.33 -7.62 0.49
CA LEU A 138 -0.54 -9.00 0.03
C LEU A 138 0.55 -9.98 0.54
N GLU A 139 1.74 -9.48 0.81
CA GLU A 139 2.94 -10.24 1.20
C GLU A 139 3.39 -9.83 2.62
N SER A 140 3.96 -8.63 2.79
CA SER A 140 4.67 -8.24 4.02
C SER A 140 3.80 -8.25 5.28
N ILE A 141 2.53 -7.82 5.21
CA ILE A 141 1.62 -7.83 6.38
C ILE A 141 1.18 -9.27 6.75
N PRO A 142 0.64 -10.09 5.83
CA PRO A 142 0.34 -11.49 6.13
C PRO A 142 1.56 -12.27 6.65
N GLN A 143 2.75 -12.02 6.07
CA GLN A 143 4.02 -12.55 6.53
C GLN A 143 4.30 -12.16 8.00
N LEU A 144 4.17 -10.87 8.33
CA LEU A 144 4.38 -10.37 9.69
C LEU A 144 3.38 -10.98 10.69
N ILE A 145 2.12 -11.17 10.29
CA ILE A 145 1.09 -11.84 11.12
C ILE A 145 1.45 -13.31 11.35
N LEU A 146 1.89 -14.03 10.30
CA LEU A 146 2.33 -15.42 10.42
C LEU A 146 3.54 -15.55 11.37
N GLN A 147 4.51 -14.65 11.23
CA GLN A 147 5.69 -14.64 12.09
C GLN A 147 5.34 -14.34 13.55
N ALA A 148 4.43 -13.39 13.79
CA ALA A 148 3.92 -13.11 15.12
C ALA A 148 3.18 -14.33 15.70
N TYR A 149 2.36 -15.01 14.90
CA TYR A 149 1.67 -16.24 15.31
C TYR A 149 2.65 -17.35 15.73
N ILE A 150 3.67 -17.64 14.91
CA ILE A 150 4.69 -18.66 15.22
C ILE A 150 5.43 -18.33 16.52
N ILE A 151 5.73 -17.06 16.74
CA ILE A 151 6.41 -16.56 17.94
C ILE A 151 5.56 -16.75 19.21
N LEU A 152 4.26 -16.46 19.13
CA LEU A 152 3.36 -16.47 20.28
C LEU A 152 2.86 -17.88 20.60
N GLU A 153 2.42 -18.63 19.60
CA GLU A 153 1.83 -19.96 19.79
C GLU A 153 2.89 -21.06 19.93
N HIS A 154 3.91 -21.06 19.07
CA HIS A 154 4.92 -22.13 19.01
C HIS A 154 6.22 -21.81 19.76
N LYS A 155 6.35 -20.59 20.30
CA LYS A 155 7.55 -20.08 21.00
C LYS A 155 8.85 -20.23 20.21
N HIS A 156 8.78 -20.44 18.90
CA HIS A 156 9.95 -20.53 18.04
C HIS A 156 10.51 -19.12 17.83
N ARG A 157 11.77 -18.90 18.22
CA ARG A 157 12.48 -17.64 18.03
C ARG A 157 13.74 -17.89 17.21
N SER A 158 13.93 -17.15 16.12
CA SER A 158 15.20 -17.11 15.39
C SER A 158 15.60 -15.67 15.11
N ASN A 159 16.91 -15.41 15.06
CA ASN A 159 17.42 -14.07 14.75
C ASN A 159 16.94 -13.61 13.36
N LEU A 160 16.87 -14.54 12.40
CA LEU A 160 16.41 -14.26 11.05
C LEU A 160 14.92 -13.85 11.03
N GLN A 161 14.09 -14.48 11.85
CA GLN A 161 12.69 -14.10 11.98
C GLN A 161 12.53 -12.68 12.49
N TYR A 162 13.29 -12.27 13.52
CA TYR A 162 13.24 -10.88 14.00
C TYR A 162 13.73 -9.87 12.97
N ILE A 163 14.78 -10.22 12.21
CA ILE A 163 15.30 -9.37 11.13
C ILE A 163 14.23 -9.21 10.03
N SER A 164 13.62 -10.31 9.59
CA SER A 164 12.54 -10.28 8.59
C SER A 164 11.33 -9.47 9.09
N MET A 165 10.87 -9.69 10.33
CA MET A 165 9.80 -8.87 10.93
C MET A 165 10.12 -7.37 10.92
N ALA A 166 11.36 -7.00 11.24
CA ALA A 166 11.80 -5.61 11.23
C ALA A 166 11.82 -5.03 9.81
N MET A 167 12.30 -5.81 8.83
CA MET A 167 12.29 -5.41 7.42
C MET A 167 10.87 -5.23 6.89
N SER A 168 9.96 -6.18 7.15
CA SER A 168 8.55 -6.05 6.75
C SER A 168 7.90 -4.82 7.37
N PHE A 169 8.18 -4.53 8.65
CA PHE A 169 7.69 -3.33 9.30
C PHE A 169 8.20 -2.03 8.65
N LEU A 170 9.49 -1.97 8.32
CA LEU A 170 10.08 -0.84 7.60
C LEU A 170 9.48 -0.67 6.20
N THR A 171 9.26 -1.78 5.49
CA THR A 171 8.59 -1.80 4.18
C THR A 171 7.17 -1.26 4.27
N ILE A 172 6.38 -1.68 5.27
CA ILE A 172 5.02 -1.18 5.51
C ILE A 172 5.01 0.32 5.76
N ALA A 173 5.90 0.79 6.65
CA ALA A 173 6.06 2.20 6.98
C ALA A 173 6.40 3.03 5.73
N TRP A 174 7.39 2.58 4.96
CA TRP A 174 7.85 3.25 3.75
C TRP A 174 6.78 3.29 2.66
N ALA A 175 6.20 2.13 2.30
CA ALA A 175 5.23 2.02 1.21
C ALA A 175 3.99 2.88 1.46
N THR A 176 3.51 2.94 2.71
CA THR A 176 2.32 3.72 3.06
C THR A 176 2.54 5.24 2.88
N VAL A 177 3.72 5.73 3.30
CA VAL A 177 4.07 7.15 3.14
C VAL A 177 4.38 7.48 1.69
N ASP A 178 5.15 6.62 1.01
CA ASP A 178 5.55 6.82 -0.37
C ASP A 178 4.31 6.89 -1.27
N TYR A 179 3.38 5.95 -1.13
CA TYR A 179 2.10 5.98 -1.85
C TYR A 179 1.33 7.28 -1.60
N ARG A 180 1.11 7.65 -0.32
CA ARG A 180 0.30 8.84 0.01
C ARG A 180 0.89 10.11 -0.59
N ARG A 181 2.22 10.23 -0.58
CA ARG A 181 2.93 11.39 -1.13
C ARG A 181 2.84 11.42 -2.65
N SER A 182 3.06 10.29 -3.31
CA SER A 182 3.04 10.17 -4.77
C SER A 182 1.64 10.41 -5.32
N LEU A 183 0.62 9.81 -4.68
CA LEU A 183 -0.78 10.02 -4.99
C LEU A 183 -1.12 11.53 -5.00
N ARG A 184 -0.76 12.26 -3.94
CA ARG A 184 -1.03 13.70 -3.87
C ARG A 184 -0.26 14.49 -4.93
N GLN A 185 0.99 14.10 -5.20
CA GLN A 185 1.80 14.73 -6.24
C GLN A 185 1.25 14.50 -7.64
N SER A 186 0.57 13.38 -7.89
CA SER A 186 -0.03 13.08 -9.18
C SER A 186 -1.33 13.87 -9.46
N LEU A 187 -1.92 14.49 -8.44
CA LEU A 187 -3.26 15.07 -8.50
C LEU A 187 -3.19 16.60 -8.38
N PRO A 188 -3.38 17.35 -9.47
CA PRO A 188 -3.14 18.80 -9.51
C PRO A 188 -4.15 19.60 -8.67
N HIS A 189 -5.30 19.01 -8.35
CA HIS A 189 -6.33 19.62 -7.49
C HIS A 189 -6.04 19.44 -5.99
N LEU A 190 -5.07 18.60 -5.62
CA LEU A 190 -4.68 18.37 -4.24
C LEU A 190 -3.39 19.11 -3.91
N ASN A 191 -3.34 19.67 -2.71
CA ASN A 191 -2.10 20.20 -2.20
C ASN A 191 -1.12 19.06 -1.88
N ASN A 192 0.12 19.24 -2.36
CA ASN A 192 1.25 18.38 -2.07
C ASN A 192 1.44 18.21 -0.57
N MET A 193 1.87 17.01 -0.18
CA MET A 193 2.19 16.74 1.21
C MET A 193 3.55 17.36 1.56
N PRO A 194 3.61 18.32 2.50
CA PRO A 194 4.87 18.92 2.91
C PRO A 194 5.76 17.88 3.59
N SER A 195 7.06 17.91 3.29
CA SER A 195 8.06 17.14 4.01
C SER A 195 8.21 17.65 5.45
N GLY A 196 8.47 16.74 6.40
CA GLY A 196 8.67 17.09 7.81
C GLY A 196 7.53 16.59 8.70
N ILE A 197 7.08 17.45 9.62
CA ILE A 197 6.14 17.09 10.71
C ILE A 197 4.84 16.41 10.20
N PRO A 198 4.16 16.89 9.14
CA PRO A 198 2.94 16.24 8.65
C PRO A 198 3.19 14.82 8.13
N THR A 199 4.38 14.55 7.59
CA THR A 199 4.77 13.21 7.14
C THR A 199 5.03 12.29 8.32
N VAL A 200 5.73 12.77 9.35
CA VAL A 200 5.98 12.00 10.57
C VAL A 200 4.66 11.66 11.27
N ILE A 201 3.75 12.63 11.44
CA ILE A 201 2.47 12.39 12.12
C ILE A 201 1.58 11.44 11.32
N TYR A 202 1.55 11.55 9.99
CA TYR A 202 0.82 10.60 9.15
C TYR A 202 1.38 9.18 9.27
N LEU A 203 2.72 9.05 9.26
CA LEU A 203 3.39 7.77 9.44
C LEU A 203 3.08 7.17 10.82
N SER A 204 3.18 7.96 11.88
CA SER A 204 2.82 7.55 13.25
C SER A 204 1.38 7.06 13.31
N TYR A 205 0.42 7.82 12.77
CA TYR A 205 -0.97 7.39 12.66
C TYR A 205 -1.10 6.01 11.98
N LYS A 206 -0.42 5.79 10.86
CA LYS A 206 -0.50 4.51 10.14
C LYS A 206 0.15 3.37 10.92
N ILE A 207 1.34 3.57 11.49
CA ILE A 207 2.01 2.57 12.33
C ILE A 207 1.14 2.19 13.54
N PHE A 208 0.63 3.17 14.28
CA PHE A 208 -0.16 2.96 15.49
C PHE A 208 -1.60 2.46 15.21
N THR A 209 -2.04 2.41 13.95
CA THR A 209 -3.31 1.77 13.58
C THR A 209 -3.12 0.38 12.95
N ILE A 210 -2.06 0.18 12.14
CA ILE A 210 -1.75 -1.10 11.49
C ILE A 210 -1.17 -2.11 12.48
N THR A 211 -0.26 -1.69 13.37
CA THR A 211 0.39 -2.61 14.32
C THR A 211 -0.59 -3.29 15.27
N PRO A 212 -1.49 -2.57 16.00
CA PRO A 212 -2.44 -3.24 16.88
C PRO A 212 -3.48 -4.05 16.09
N ARG A 213 -3.75 -3.67 14.83
CA ARG A 213 -4.58 -4.46 13.92
C ARG A 213 -3.94 -5.81 13.60
N ASN A 214 -2.66 -5.82 13.22
CA ASN A 214 -1.92 -7.05 12.91
C ASN A 214 -1.81 -7.97 14.14
N LEU A 215 -1.56 -7.40 15.32
CA LEU A 215 -1.57 -8.16 16.57
C LEU A 215 -2.96 -8.74 16.89
N SER A 216 -4.02 -7.95 16.75
CA SER A 216 -5.40 -8.43 16.94
C SER A 216 -5.73 -9.60 16.00
N LEU A 217 -5.37 -9.50 14.71
CA LEU A 217 -5.59 -10.59 13.75
C LEU A 217 -4.77 -11.83 14.12
N THR A 218 -3.56 -11.66 14.65
CA THR A 218 -2.74 -12.76 15.16
C THR A 218 -3.44 -13.47 16.32
N LEU A 219 -3.97 -12.73 17.30
CA LEU A 219 -4.72 -13.30 18.42
C LEU A 219 -5.99 -14.03 17.96
N PHE A 220 -6.69 -13.52 16.94
CA PHE A 220 -7.82 -14.22 16.35
C PHE A 220 -7.42 -15.54 15.69
N ILE A 221 -6.29 -15.59 14.97
CA ILE A 221 -5.79 -16.85 14.39
C ILE A 221 -5.44 -17.86 15.50
N MET A 222 -4.86 -17.40 16.62
CA MET A 222 -4.60 -18.25 17.79
C MET A 222 -5.89 -18.76 18.47
N LEU A 223 -6.97 -17.97 18.41
CA LEU A 223 -8.25 -18.32 19.03
C LEU A 223 -8.87 -19.57 18.39
N SER A 224 -9.04 -19.55 17.07
CA SER A 224 -9.67 -20.65 16.33
C SER A 224 -9.40 -20.56 14.83
N ILE A 225 -9.36 -21.71 14.15
CA ILE A 225 -9.34 -21.77 12.68
C ILE A 225 -10.60 -21.13 12.06
N PHE A 226 -11.74 -21.12 12.77
CA PHE A 226 -12.95 -20.43 12.33
C PHE A 226 -12.76 -18.91 12.24
N SER A 227 -11.84 -18.34 13.00
CA SER A 227 -11.51 -16.92 12.90
C SER A 227 -10.84 -16.58 11.56
N THR A 228 -10.10 -17.52 10.95
CA THR A 228 -9.59 -17.36 9.58
C THR A 228 -10.71 -17.33 8.55
N VAL A 229 -11.77 -18.13 8.74
CA VAL A 229 -12.98 -18.08 7.90
C VAL A 229 -13.70 -16.74 8.08
N ALA A 230 -13.82 -16.24 9.31
CA ALA A 230 -14.40 -14.92 9.57
C ALA A 230 -13.59 -13.79 8.90
N MET A 231 -12.26 -13.87 8.90
CA MET A 231 -11.40 -12.93 8.16
C MET A 231 -11.67 -12.98 6.65
N ALA A 232 -11.85 -14.17 6.06
CA ALA A 232 -12.25 -14.31 4.67
C ALA A 232 -13.63 -13.70 4.39
N CYS A 233 -14.59 -13.83 5.30
CA CYS A 233 -15.89 -13.14 5.19
C CYS A 233 -15.75 -11.62 5.23
N ILE A 234 -14.91 -11.07 6.13
CA ILE A 234 -14.64 -9.62 6.20
C ILE A 234 -13.99 -9.14 4.90
N TRP A 235 -13.06 -9.92 4.34
CA TRP A 235 -12.46 -9.65 3.03
C TRP A 235 -13.50 -9.59 1.91
N LEU A 236 -14.42 -10.56 1.87
CA LEU A 236 -15.50 -10.58 0.89
C LEU A 236 -16.39 -9.35 1.02
N LEU A 237 -16.75 -8.94 2.24
CA LEU A 237 -17.52 -7.71 2.48
C LEU A 237 -16.77 -6.46 1.99
N GLY A 238 -15.48 -6.34 2.27
CA GLY A 238 -14.64 -5.25 1.78
C GLY A 238 -14.54 -5.22 0.26
N THR A 239 -14.45 -6.40 -0.36
CA THR A 239 -14.44 -6.55 -1.82
C THR A 239 -15.79 -6.15 -2.41
N ILE A 240 -16.92 -6.64 -1.88
CA ILE A 240 -18.26 -6.26 -2.31
C ILE A 240 -18.44 -4.74 -2.22
N TRP A 241 -17.99 -4.11 -1.12
CA TRP A 241 -18.02 -2.66 -1.01
C TRP A 241 -17.20 -1.98 -2.13
N ALA A 242 -16.00 -2.46 -2.43
CA ALA A 242 -15.20 -1.94 -3.55
C ALA A 242 -15.89 -2.13 -4.93
N PHE A 243 -16.70 -3.18 -5.10
CA PHE A 243 -17.53 -3.36 -6.29
C PHE A 243 -18.69 -2.36 -6.36
N LEU A 244 -19.34 -2.07 -5.23
CA LEU A 244 -20.44 -1.11 -5.14
C LEU A 244 -19.99 0.34 -5.35
N GLU A 245 -18.72 0.65 -5.05
CA GLU A 245 -18.15 1.97 -5.32
C GLU A 245 -17.85 2.22 -6.81
N GLU A 246 -18.03 1.22 -7.68
CA GLU A 246 -17.92 1.30 -9.15
C GLU A 246 -16.60 1.92 -9.65
N THR A 247 -15.46 1.42 -9.15
CA THR A 247 -14.14 1.91 -9.55
C THR A 247 -13.84 1.71 -11.04
N SER A 248 -13.08 2.64 -11.64
CA SER A 248 -12.61 2.57 -13.04
C SER A 248 -11.10 2.82 -13.13
N PHE A 249 -10.31 2.01 -12.43
CA PHE A 249 -8.86 2.19 -12.35
C PHE A 249 -8.11 1.58 -13.54
N CYS A 250 -8.56 0.43 -14.02
CA CYS A 250 -7.90 -0.39 -15.03
C CYS A 250 -8.60 -0.34 -16.38
N THR A 251 -7.83 -0.48 -17.46
CA THR A 251 -8.36 -0.57 -18.84
C THR A 251 -9.10 -1.88 -19.11
N SER A 252 -8.67 -2.98 -18.47
CA SER A 252 -9.28 -4.31 -18.61
C SER A 252 -10.23 -4.63 -17.45
N ARG A 253 -11.40 -5.23 -17.77
CA ARG A 253 -12.38 -5.67 -16.76
C ARG A 253 -11.80 -6.69 -15.77
N ALA A 254 -11.00 -7.65 -16.25
CA ALA A 254 -10.39 -8.66 -15.38
C ALA A 254 -9.40 -8.03 -14.39
N LEU A 255 -8.65 -7.02 -14.84
CA LEU A 255 -7.70 -6.31 -13.99
C LEU A 255 -8.41 -5.41 -12.97
N GLU A 256 -9.56 -4.83 -13.35
CA GLU A 256 -10.41 -4.07 -12.43
C GLU A 256 -10.99 -4.96 -11.32
N HIS A 257 -11.43 -6.18 -11.66
CA HIS A 257 -11.85 -7.16 -10.66
C HIS A 257 -10.71 -7.54 -9.71
N LEU A 258 -9.50 -7.76 -10.23
CA LEU A 258 -8.31 -8.00 -9.41
C LEU A 258 -8.02 -6.79 -8.50
N TYR A 259 -8.09 -5.56 -9.02
CA TYR A 259 -7.89 -4.34 -8.24
C TYR A 259 -8.86 -4.24 -7.07
N ARG A 260 -10.16 -4.46 -7.31
CA ARG A 260 -11.19 -4.45 -6.26
C ARG A 260 -10.97 -5.53 -5.21
N ALA A 261 -10.53 -6.73 -5.62
CA ALA A 261 -10.18 -7.80 -4.69
C ALA A 261 -8.98 -7.44 -3.80
N VAL A 262 -7.93 -6.84 -4.39
CA VAL A 262 -6.74 -6.35 -3.66
C VAL A 262 -7.11 -5.23 -2.70
N VAL A 263 -7.95 -4.28 -3.13
CA VAL A 263 -8.50 -3.23 -2.27
C VAL A 263 -9.25 -3.84 -1.08
N GLY A 264 -10.06 -4.87 -1.32
CA GLY A 264 -10.70 -5.65 -0.26
C GLY A 264 -9.69 -6.22 0.76
N VAL A 265 -8.55 -6.74 0.30
CA VAL A 265 -7.47 -7.21 1.19
C VAL A 265 -6.87 -6.05 1.99
N ILE A 266 -6.55 -4.92 1.35
CA ILE A 266 -5.99 -3.74 2.02
C ILE A 266 -6.92 -3.26 3.13
N LEU A 267 -8.24 -3.27 2.90
CA LEU A 267 -9.27 -2.88 3.88
C LEU A 267 -9.37 -3.81 5.10
N ILE A 268 -8.80 -5.01 5.07
CA ILE A 268 -8.68 -5.83 6.29
C ILE A 268 -7.72 -5.15 7.27
N PHE A 269 -6.68 -4.48 6.75
CA PHE A 269 -5.53 -4.01 7.52
C PHE A 269 -5.53 -2.49 7.74
N THR A 270 -5.92 -1.69 6.74
CA THR A 270 -5.95 -0.23 6.84
C THR A 270 -7.04 0.39 5.98
N PHE A 271 -7.54 1.55 6.41
CA PHE A 271 -8.43 2.34 5.57
C PHE A 271 -7.70 2.80 4.31
N PHE A 272 -8.24 2.40 3.15
CA PHE A 272 -7.81 2.81 1.82
C PHE A 272 -8.92 3.62 1.16
N ASN A 273 -8.58 4.83 0.69
CA ASN A 273 -9.57 5.68 0.03
C ASN A 273 -9.68 5.29 -1.44
N ILE A 274 -10.81 4.68 -1.78
CA ILE A 274 -11.11 4.17 -3.11
C ILE A 274 -11.59 5.28 -4.06
N LYS A 275 -12.42 6.22 -3.59
CA LYS A 275 -13.14 7.16 -4.46
C LYS A 275 -12.59 8.59 -4.43
N GLY A 276 -11.68 8.91 -3.52
CA GLY A 276 -11.08 10.25 -3.41
C GLY A 276 -11.98 11.28 -2.72
N GLU A 277 -13.30 11.15 -2.76
CA GLU A 277 -14.26 12.16 -2.28
C GLU A 277 -15.03 11.78 -0.99
N ASN A 278 -15.48 12.80 -0.25
CA ASN A 278 -16.29 12.75 0.98
C ASN A 278 -16.05 11.57 1.95
N THR A 279 -14.79 11.30 2.29
CA THR A 279 -14.38 10.11 3.04
C THR A 279 -14.62 10.15 4.54
N ARG A 280 -15.12 11.25 5.11
CA ARG A 280 -15.19 11.41 6.58
C ARG A 280 -16.04 10.34 7.24
N VAL A 281 -17.23 10.07 6.70
CA VAL A 281 -18.17 9.09 7.26
C VAL A 281 -17.60 7.67 7.10
N HIS A 282 -17.18 7.28 5.89
CA HIS A 282 -16.59 5.97 5.63
C HIS A 282 -15.35 5.70 6.49
N MET A 283 -14.48 6.70 6.64
CA MET A 283 -13.29 6.60 7.49
C MET A 283 -13.67 6.44 8.96
N THR A 284 -14.66 7.20 9.45
CA THR A 284 -15.12 7.13 10.85
C THR A 284 -15.71 5.75 11.15
N LEU A 285 -16.62 5.27 10.29
CA LEU A 285 -17.22 3.93 10.42
C LEU A 285 -16.16 2.82 10.41
N TYR A 286 -15.19 2.91 9.49
CA TYR A 286 -14.08 1.96 9.41
C TYR A 286 -13.28 1.89 10.71
N TYR A 287 -12.91 3.05 11.29
CA TYR A 287 -12.10 3.08 12.51
C TYR A 287 -12.87 2.66 13.76
N ILE A 288 -14.17 2.95 13.83
CA ILE A 288 -15.04 2.42 14.90
C ILE A 288 -15.09 0.89 14.81
N PHE A 289 -15.37 0.33 13.64
CA PHE A 289 -15.40 -1.12 13.43
C PHE A 289 -14.05 -1.78 13.76
N THR A 290 -12.96 -1.17 13.29
CA THR A 290 -11.60 -1.65 13.56
C THR A 290 -11.26 -1.63 15.04
N LEU A 291 -11.64 -0.57 15.77
CA LEU A 291 -11.43 -0.48 17.21
C LEU A 291 -12.19 -1.56 17.96
N CYS A 292 -13.48 -1.78 17.63
CA CYS A 292 -14.28 -2.86 18.22
C CYS A 292 -13.64 -4.23 17.99
N HIS A 293 -13.22 -4.52 16.75
CA HIS A 293 -12.59 -5.80 16.42
C HIS A 293 -11.25 -5.98 17.13
N ASN A 294 -10.44 -4.92 17.20
CA ASN A 294 -9.13 -4.95 17.86
C ASN A 294 -9.25 -5.22 19.37
N LEU A 295 -10.27 -4.67 20.02
CA LEU A 295 -10.54 -4.92 21.44
C LEU A 295 -11.21 -6.29 21.67
N ALA A 296 -12.04 -6.75 20.74
CA ALA A 296 -12.68 -8.06 20.83
C ALA A 296 -11.65 -9.21 20.80
N ALA A 297 -10.53 -9.07 20.10
CA ALA A 297 -9.52 -10.13 19.99
C ALA A 297 -8.97 -10.62 21.35
N PRO A 298 -8.35 -9.78 22.19
CA PRO A 298 -7.85 -10.22 23.49
C PRO A 298 -8.99 -10.60 24.45
N ILE A 299 -10.16 -9.96 24.37
CA ILE A 299 -11.32 -10.30 25.20
C ILE A 299 -11.83 -11.71 24.89
N LEU A 300 -12.02 -12.03 23.60
CA LEU A 300 -12.48 -13.36 23.18
C LEU A 300 -11.42 -14.43 23.45
N LEU A 301 -10.14 -14.10 23.28
CA LEU A 301 -9.06 -15.00 23.64
C LEU A 301 -9.07 -15.32 25.14
N PHE A 302 -9.27 -14.31 25.99
CA PHE A 302 -9.41 -14.50 27.43
C PHE A 302 -10.64 -15.35 27.80
N LEU A 303 -11.80 -15.08 27.18
CA LEU A 303 -13.05 -15.79 27.49
C LEU A 303 -13.07 -17.25 27.01
N LEU A 304 -12.53 -17.53 25.82
CA LEU A 304 -12.64 -18.85 25.19
C LEU A 304 -11.39 -19.72 25.36
N LYS A 305 -10.22 -19.11 25.64
CA LYS A 305 -8.96 -19.81 25.95
C LYS A 305 -8.30 -19.19 27.20
N PRO A 306 -8.87 -19.40 28.40
CA PRO A 306 -8.36 -18.80 29.64
C PRO A 306 -6.94 -19.24 29.99
N GLU A 307 -6.46 -20.38 29.48
CA GLU A 307 -5.06 -20.82 29.62
C GLU A 307 -4.06 -19.81 29.03
N SER A 308 -4.47 -19.04 28.03
CA SER A 308 -3.64 -18.00 27.42
C SER A 308 -3.39 -16.82 28.36
N GLU A 309 -4.21 -16.60 29.39
CA GLU A 309 -3.99 -15.55 30.39
C GLU A 309 -2.69 -15.78 31.17
N ARG A 310 -2.35 -17.04 31.43
CA ARG A 310 -1.16 -17.43 32.20
C ARG A 310 0.15 -17.23 31.44
N THR A 311 0.10 -16.70 30.24
CA THR A 311 1.29 -16.45 29.43
C THR A 311 1.84 -15.04 29.68
N ASP A 312 3.16 -14.93 29.80
CA ASP A 312 3.84 -13.66 30.10
C ASP A 312 3.62 -12.58 29.03
N TYR A 313 3.19 -12.96 27.82
CA TYR A 313 2.97 -12.03 26.71
C TYR A 313 1.55 -11.43 26.66
N PHE A 314 0.56 -12.04 27.30
CA PHE A 314 -0.84 -11.64 27.10
C PHE A 314 -1.11 -10.21 27.57
N LEU A 315 -0.71 -9.87 28.80
CA LEU A 315 -0.90 -8.55 29.38
C LEU A 315 -0.12 -7.44 28.63
N PRO A 316 1.17 -7.63 28.29
CA PRO A 316 1.89 -6.68 27.43
C PRO A 316 1.21 -6.43 26.08
N ILE A 317 0.71 -7.48 25.41
CA ILE A 317 0.04 -7.34 24.11
C ILE A 317 -1.30 -6.62 24.26
N LEU A 318 -2.10 -6.94 25.28
CA LEU A 318 -3.36 -6.25 25.55
C LEU A 318 -3.13 -4.76 25.78
N PHE A 319 -2.17 -4.41 26.66
CA PHE A 319 -1.80 -3.03 26.94
C PHE A 319 -1.33 -2.32 25.68
N PHE A 320 -0.46 -2.97 24.89
CA PHE A 320 0.03 -2.42 23.63
C PHE A 320 -1.12 -2.18 22.64
N ILE A 321 -2.04 -3.13 22.45
CA ILE A 321 -3.20 -2.97 21.56
C ILE A 321 -4.03 -1.76 21.99
N LEU A 322 -4.33 -1.62 23.29
CA LEU A 322 -5.13 -0.51 23.80
C LEU A 322 -4.45 0.85 23.57
N VAL A 323 -3.22 1.00 24.06
CA VAL A 323 -2.48 2.27 23.99
C VAL A 323 -2.19 2.65 22.55
N SER A 324 -1.77 1.68 21.73
CA SER A 324 -1.46 1.91 20.31
C SER A 324 -2.69 2.37 19.52
N ASN A 325 -3.86 1.75 19.71
CA ASN A 325 -5.09 2.21 19.05
C ASN A 325 -5.45 3.65 19.46
N LEU A 326 -5.34 4.01 20.75
CA LEU A 326 -5.62 5.37 21.23
C LEU A 326 -4.64 6.38 20.64
N MET A 327 -3.34 6.07 20.61
CA MET A 327 -2.33 6.91 19.99
C MET A 327 -2.57 7.05 18.48
N GLY A 328 -2.93 5.97 17.79
CA GLY A 328 -3.23 5.97 16.36
C GLY A 328 -4.42 6.87 16.02
N LEU A 329 -5.51 6.78 16.78
CA LEU A 329 -6.68 7.66 16.63
C LEU A 329 -6.34 9.12 17.00
N GLY A 330 -5.50 9.33 18.02
CA GLY A 330 -5.00 10.66 18.38
C GLY A 330 -4.19 11.30 17.24
N PHE A 331 -3.25 10.58 16.65
CA PHE A 331 -2.48 11.06 15.49
C PHE A 331 -3.35 11.24 14.24
N LEU A 332 -4.37 10.40 14.04
CA LEU A 332 -5.36 10.58 12.98
C LEU A 332 -6.10 11.92 13.15
N GLY A 333 -6.62 12.17 14.36
CA GLY A 333 -7.30 13.42 14.70
C GLY A 333 -6.39 14.63 14.53
N LEU A 334 -5.15 14.54 15.04
CA LEU A 334 -4.14 15.60 14.91
C LEU A 334 -3.80 15.90 13.45
N TYR A 335 -3.62 14.85 12.64
CA TYR A 335 -3.34 14.99 11.21
C TYR A 335 -4.48 15.70 10.49
N TYR A 336 -5.73 15.23 10.62
CA TYR A 336 -6.86 15.80 9.89
C TYR A 336 -7.36 17.15 10.42
N SER A 337 -7.10 17.47 11.69
CA SER A 337 -7.44 18.77 12.28
C SER A 337 -6.46 19.86 11.88
N LEU A 338 -5.14 19.63 12.04
CA LEU A 338 -4.12 20.68 11.96
C LEU A 338 -3.20 20.59 10.73
N LEU A 339 -2.93 19.38 10.23
CA LEU A 339 -1.79 19.16 9.30
C LEU A 339 -2.20 18.68 7.90
N HIS A 340 -3.44 18.24 7.74
CA HIS A 340 -3.95 17.73 6.48
C HIS A 340 -4.02 18.88 5.47
N PRO A 341 -3.28 18.81 4.34
CA PRO A 341 -3.36 19.83 3.31
C PRO A 341 -4.76 19.79 2.70
N ARG A 342 -5.60 20.75 3.10
CA ARG A 342 -6.91 20.97 2.47
C ARG A 342 -6.64 21.51 1.07
N GLY A 343 -7.29 20.91 0.07
CA GLY A 343 -7.21 21.45 -1.30
C GLY A 343 -7.81 22.86 -1.34
N PRO A 344 -7.46 23.67 -2.36
CA PRO A 344 -8.22 24.88 -2.64
C PRO A 344 -9.68 24.47 -2.76
N GLY A 345 -10.52 24.97 -1.84
CA GLY A 345 -11.93 24.58 -1.80
C GLY A 345 -12.56 24.83 -3.17
N ARG A 346 -13.48 23.95 -3.57
CA ARG A 346 -14.44 24.19 -4.67
C ARG A 346 -15.38 25.33 -4.24
N LYS A 347 -14.85 26.54 -4.05
CA LYS A 347 -15.59 27.78 -3.91
C LYS A 347 -15.52 28.46 -5.27
N GLY A 348 -16.66 28.50 -5.96
CA GLY A 348 -16.84 29.31 -7.18
C GLY A 348 -16.61 28.58 -8.50
N ILE A 349 -17.36 27.51 -8.79
CA ILE A 349 -17.81 27.26 -10.16
C ILE A 349 -19.34 27.26 -10.11
N LYS A 350 -19.89 28.43 -9.85
CA LYS A 350 -21.23 28.82 -10.24
C LYS A 350 -21.08 30.20 -10.84
N GLU A 351 -21.45 30.31 -12.11
CA GLU A 351 -21.70 31.55 -12.85
C GLU A 351 -20.51 32.51 -12.96
N ASP A 352 -19.78 32.41 -14.07
CA ASP A 352 -19.63 33.55 -14.98
C ASP A 352 -18.96 33.13 -16.30
N GLY A 353 -19.62 33.47 -17.40
CA GLY A 353 -18.97 33.74 -18.70
C GLY A 353 -18.70 32.55 -19.62
N MET A 354 -19.61 32.33 -20.56
CA MET A 354 -19.23 31.93 -21.93
C MET A 354 -18.18 32.92 -22.45
N GLU A 355 -17.00 32.44 -22.83
CA GLU A 355 -16.27 32.95 -24.00
C GLU A 355 -15.61 31.78 -24.72
N GLU A 356 -16.09 31.51 -25.94
CA GLU A 356 -15.37 30.74 -26.94
C GLU A 356 -14.04 31.43 -27.23
N MET A 357 -12.93 30.72 -27.09
CA MET A 357 -11.74 31.03 -27.88
C MET A 357 -11.13 29.74 -28.42
N ASP A 358 -11.33 29.61 -29.72
CA ASP A 358 -10.69 28.69 -30.65
C ASP A 358 -9.17 28.69 -30.47
N GLY A 359 -8.57 27.50 -30.45
CA GLY A 359 -7.15 27.32 -30.19
C GLY A 359 -6.83 25.91 -29.75
N MET A 360 -6.51 25.06 -30.73
CA MET A 360 -6.00 23.70 -30.59
C MET A 360 -4.73 23.68 -29.72
N LYS A 361 -4.89 23.70 -28.40
CA LYS A 361 -3.82 23.43 -27.43
C LYS A 361 -3.93 21.97 -27.05
N HIS A 362 -2.90 21.19 -27.36
CA HIS A 362 -2.72 19.84 -26.84
C HIS A 362 -3.03 19.84 -25.34
N GLU A 363 -4.10 19.13 -24.95
CA GLU A 363 -4.37 18.86 -23.55
C GLU A 363 -3.15 18.15 -22.94
N PRO A 364 -2.68 18.54 -21.75
CA PRO A 364 -1.63 17.81 -21.07
C PRO A 364 -2.10 16.37 -20.85
N LYS A 365 -1.33 15.38 -21.35
CA LYS A 365 -1.61 13.95 -21.15
C LYS A 365 -1.87 13.71 -19.66
N THR A 366 -3.11 13.39 -19.31
CA THR A 366 -3.54 13.16 -17.95
C THR A 366 -2.94 11.86 -17.42
N THR A 367 -2.50 11.85 -16.16
CA THR A 367 -1.97 10.61 -15.55
C THR A 367 -3.11 9.62 -15.30
N ARG A 368 -2.81 8.31 -15.27
CA ARG A 368 -3.82 7.24 -15.03
C ARG A 368 -4.67 7.52 -13.77
N LEU A 369 -4.05 8.03 -12.71
CA LEU A 369 -4.75 8.43 -11.48
C LEU A 369 -5.60 9.71 -11.60
N GLN A 370 -5.29 10.61 -12.52
CA GLN A 370 -6.15 11.78 -12.80
C GLN A 370 -7.42 11.37 -13.54
N HIS A 371 -7.38 10.31 -14.34
CA HIS A 371 -8.60 9.72 -14.93
C HIS A 371 -9.46 9.05 -13.85
N PHE A 372 -8.83 8.40 -12.88
CA PHE A 372 -9.49 7.69 -11.77
C PHE A 372 -10.32 8.59 -10.83
N LEU A 373 -9.92 9.85 -10.63
CA LEU A 373 -10.59 10.79 -9.72
C LEU A 373 -11.46 11.85 -10.42
N LYS A 374 -11.73 11.71 -11.72
CA LYS A 374 -12.54 12.65 -12.51
C LYS A 374 -14.03 12.26 -12.61
N ILE A 375 -14.48 11.21 -11.92
CA ILE A 375 -15.86 10.72 -11.94
C ILE A 375 -16.56 11.00 -10.62
#